data_AF-A0A942DF97-F1
#
_entry.id   AF-A0A942DF97-F1
#
_cell.length_a   1.000
_cell.length_b   1.000
_cell.length_c   1.000
_cell.angle_alpha   90.00
_cell.angle_beta   90.00
_cell.angle_gamma   90.00
#
_symmetry.space_group_name_H-M   'P 1'
#
loop_
_entity.id
_entity.type
_entity.pdbx_description
1 polymer ?
#
loop_
_entity_poly.entity_id
_entity_poly.type
_entity_poly.pdbx_seq_one_letter_code
_entity_poly.pdbx_strand_id
1 'polypeptide(L)'
;MTTESTIPAEYLKKLTECGLWHSKPMGCFGGGVWIVKPSSSKGNKIPDYEPSGLVFIDDGGEAVPEQPDSDAPMLSLSPDTQDNKWVVLGVDGVGGMSAADFVTIWDTLDEAIEDIKDFYFGDPTRMSAKAAYRLDPRGETEKAEREGRMPKWPWTKE
;
A
#
# COMPACT_ATOMS: atom_id res chain seq x y z
N MET A 1 2.23 -29.07 -14.94
CA MET A 1 3.19 -27.97 -15.09
C MET A 1 2.52 -26.75 -14.50
N THR A 2 2.90 -26.35 -13.29
CA THR A 2 2.40 -25.12 -12.65
C THR A 2 3.07 -23.96 -13.37
N THR A 3 2.34 -23.31 -14.27
CA THR A 3 2.71 -21.99 -14.76
C THR A 3 2.82 -21.10 -13.53
N GLU A 4 4.03 -20.70 -13.17
CA GLU A 4 4.26 -19.69 -12.15
C GLU A 4 3.44 -18.46 -12.57
N SER A 5 2.33 -18.21 -11.87
CA SER A 5 1.50 -17.02 -12.07
C SER A 5 2.31 -15.85 -11.52
N THR A 6 3.24 -15.37 -12.35
CA THR A 6 4.12 -14.26 -12.03
C THR A 6 3.60 -13.05 -12.80
N ILE A 7 3.69 -11.88 -12.16
CA ILE A 7 3.32 -10.62 -12.81
C ILE A 7 4.23 -10.43 -14.03
N PRO A 8 3.69 -10.25 -15.25
CA PRO A 8 4.54 -10.10 -16.43
C PRO A 8 5.43 -8.85 -16.32
N ALA A 9 6.68 -8.98 -16.75
CA ALA A 9 7.72 -7.96 -16.57
C ALA A 9 7.35 -6.58 -17.16
N GLU A 10 6.55 -6.55 -18.22
CA GLU A 10 6.05 -5.31 -18.82
C GLU A 10 5.16 -4.48 -17.88
N TYR A 11 4.43 -5.11 -16.97
CA TYR A 11 3.61 -4.41 -15.97
C TYR A 11 4.43 -3.94 -14.78
N LEU A 12 5.45 -4.71 -14.39
CA LEU A 12 6.44 -4.25 -13.41
C LEU A 12 7.17 -3.00 -13.93
N LYS A 13 7.54 -3.00 -15.21
CA LYS A 13 8.12 -1.83 -15.87
C LYS A 13 7.20 -0.60 -15.83
N LYS A 14 5.88 -0.78 -16.04
CA LYS A 14 4.90 0.33 -15.92
C LYS A 14 4.93 0.97 -14.53
N LEU A 15 5.13 0.19 -13.47
CA LEU A 15 5.24 0.71 -12.10
C LEU A 15 6.54 1.48 -11.90
N THR A 16 7.67 0.93 -12.35
CA THR A 16 8.98 1.60 -12.28
C THR A 16 9.01 2.90 -13.07
N GLU A 17 8.39 2.94 -14.25
CA GLU A 17 8.30 4.15 -15.09
C GLU A 17 7.46 5.26 -14.43
N CYS A 18 6.55 4.91 -13.50
CA CYS A 18 5.82 5.87 -12.68
C CYS A 18 6.57 6.28 -11.41
N GLY A 19 7.81 5.82 -11.21
CA GLY A 19 8.62 6.12 -10.03
C GLY A 19 8.27 5.27 -8.81
N LEU A 20 7.62 4.12 -8.98
CA LEU A 20 7.41 3.14 -7.91
C LEU A 20 8.50 2.07 -7.92
N TRP A 21 8.82 1.53 -6.75
CA TRP A 21 9.65 0.34 -6.61
C TRP A 21 8.77 -0.88 -6.37
N HIS A 22 9.28 -2.06 -6.73
CA HIS A 22 8.63 -3.32 -6.42
C HIS A 22 9.64 -4.35 -5.91
N SER A 23 9.17 -5.29 -5.08
CA SER A 23 9.99 -6.39 -4.61
C SER A 23 10.23 -7.44 -5.71
N LYS A 24 11.10 -8.40 -5.42
CA LYS A 24 11.08 -9.70 -6.11
C LYS A 24 9.72 -10.39 -5.90
N PRO A 25 9.27 -11.23 -6.85
CA PRO A 25 8.11 -12.10 -6.64
C PRO A 25 8.28 -12.95 -5.39
N MET A 26 7.22 -13.03 -4.58
CA MET A 26 7.21 -13.76 -3.32
C MET A 26 6.28 -14.97 -3.41
N GLY A 27 6.81 -16.16 -3.13
CA GLY A 27 6.04 -17.40 -3.20
C GLY A 27 4.85 -17.46 -2.25
N CYS A 28 4.93 -16.81 -1.08
CA CYS A 28 3.82 -16.74 -0.11
C CYS A 28 2.62 -15.90 -0.59
N PHE A 29 2.79 -15.10 -1.65
CA PHE A 29 1.73 -14.34 -2.30
C PHE A 29 1.42 -14.88 -3.70
N GLY A 30 1.69 -16.17 -3.94
CA GLY A 30 1.42 -16.81 -5.24
C GLY A 30 2.23 -16.20 -6.40
N GLY A 31 3.38 -15.57 -6.12
CA GLY A 31 4.16 -14.83 -7.12
C GLY A 31 3.89 -13.33 -7.17
N GLY A 32 3.13 -12.79 -6.20
CA GLY A 32 2.92 -11.36 -6.03
C GLY A 32 4.15 -10.58 -5.54
N VAL A 33 4.02 -9.26 -5.51
CA VAL A 33 5.09 -8.32 -5.14
C VAL A 33 4.58 -7.27 -4.15
N TRP A 34 5.49 -6.73 -3.34
CA TRP A 34 5.27 -5.45 -2.66
C TRP A 34 5.57 -4.30 -3.62
N ILE A 35 4.75 -3.26 -3.54
CA ILE A 35 4.90 -1.99 -4.25
C ILE A 35 5.17 -0.91 -3.21
N VAL A 36 6.16 -0.09 -3.50
CA VAL A 36 6.66 0.95 -2.62
C VAL A 36 6.74 2.26 -3.41
N LYS A 37 6.26 3.35 -2.82
CA LYS A 37 6.51 4.69 -3.35
C LYS A 37 7.73 5.29 -2.63
N PRO A 38 8.86 5.50 -3.33
CA PRO A 38 10.03 6.13 -2.73
C PRO A 38 9.72 7.54 -2.25
N SER A 39 10.34 7.98 -1.16
CA SER A 39 10.19 9.35 -0.63
C SER A 39 10.59 10.43 -1.65
N SER A 40 11.46 10.07 -2.60
CA SER A 40 11.88 10.95 -3.70
C SER A 40 10.84 11.12 -4.81
N SER A 41 9.86 10.21 -4.90
CA SER A 41 8.78 10.26 -5.88
C SER A 41 7.66 11.19 -5.44
N LYS A 42 7.20 12.05 -6.37
CA LYS A 42 6.05 12.94 -6.15
C LYS A 42 4.77 12.14 -5.91
N GLY A 43 3.73 12.77 -5.37
CA GLY A 43 2.41 12.16 -5.21
C GLY A 43 1.85 12.31 -3.80
N ASN A 44 0.83 11.51 -3.50
CA ASN A 44 0.24 11.39 -2.19
C ASN A 44 1.28 10.87 -1.19
N LYS A 45 1.23 11.35 0.03
CA LYS A 45 2.16 10.96 1.10
C LYS A 45 1.50 11.11 2.47
N ILE A 46 2.07 10.45 3.46
CA ILE A 46 1.74 10.66 4.86
C ILE A 46 2.92 11.44 5.49
N PRO A 47 2.70 12.63 6.06
CA PRO A 47 3.75 13.34 6.79
C PRO A 47 4.33 12.48 7.92
N ASP A 48 5.65 12.52 8.10
CA ASP A 48 6.38 11.76 9.13
C ASP A 48 6.11 10.26 9.08
N TYR A 49 5.84 9.73 7.87
CA TYR A 49 5.61 8.31 7.67
C TYR A 49 6.90 7.52 7.94
N GLU A 50 6.80 6.58 8.88
CA GLU A 50 7.85 5.59 9.14
C GLU A 50 7.42 4.23 8.55
N PRO A 51 8.13 3.72 7.53
CA PRO A 51 7.85 2.42 6.94
C PRO A 51 7.95 1.29 7.96
N SER A 52 6.83 0.62 8.21
CA SER A 52 6.78 -0.60 9.00
C SER A 52 6.92 -1.82 8.09
N GLY A 53 8.04 -2.55 8.21
CA GLY A 53 8.28 -3.79 7.48
C GLY A 53 9.55 -3.76 6.63
N LEU A 54 9.95 -4.94 6.15
CA LEU A 54 11.12 -5.11 5.29
C LEU A 54 10.66 -5.53 3.89
N VAL A 55 11.34 -5.02 2.87
CA VAL A 55 11.10 -5.37 1.46
C VAL A 55 12.37 -5.92 0.85
N PHE A 56 12.22 -6.96 0.03
CA PHE A 56 13.29 -7.51 -0.80
C PHE A 56 13.27 -6.79 -2.15
N ILE A 57 13.88 -5.60 -2.22
CA ILE A 57 13.98 -4.84 -3.46
C ILE A 57 14.99 -5.53 -4.38
N ASP A 58 14.64 -5.69 -5.66
CA ASP A 58 15.56 -6.21 -6.67
C ASP A 58 16.32 -5.05 -7.34
N ASP A 59 17.58 -4.85 -6.99
CA ASP A 59 18.49 -3.90 -7.63
C ASP A 59 19.47 -4.58 -8.61
N GLY A 60 19.29 -5.89 -8.88
CA GLY A 60 20.23 -6.70 -9.64
C GLY A 60 21.31 -7.40 -8.79
N GLY A 61 21.26 -7.27 -7.47
CA GLY A 61 22.10 -7.99 -6.49
C GLY A 61 21.39 -9.10 -5.70
N GLU A 62 22.06 -9.63 -4.67
CA GLU A 62 21.39 -10.45 -3.65
C GLU A 62 20.41 -9.57 -2.88
N ALA A 63 19.12 -9.89 -2.95
CA ALA A 63 18.08 -9.09 -2.31
C ALA A 63 18.17 -9.29 -0.79
N VAL A 64 18.69 -8.28 -0.09
CA VAL A 64 18.72 -8.21 1.37
C VAL A 64 17.45 -7.49 1.81
N PRO A 65 16.70 -8.00 2.80
CA PRO A 65 15.50 -7.32 3.28
C PRO A 65 15.89 -6.03 4.01
N GLU A 66 15.38 -4.90 3.54
CA GLU A 66 15.63 -3.58 4.13
C GLU A 66 14.33 -2.80 4.32
N GLN A 67 14.35 -1.83 5.24
CA GLN A 67 13.26 -0.86 5.32
C GLN A 67 13.39 0.07 4.11
N PRO A 68 12.37 0.14 3.23
CA PRO A 68 12.45 1.02 2.08
C PRO A 68 12.42 2.49 2.52
N ASP A 69 13.16 3.36 1.84
CA ASP A 69 12.93 4.81 1.94
C ASP A 69 11.59 5.16 1.29
N SER A 70 10.54 5.30 2.09
CA SER A 70 9.17 5.57 1.64
C SER A 70 8.47 6.55 2.56
N ASP A 71 7.59 7.36 1.97
CA ASP A 71 6.72 8.34 2.64
C ASP A 71 5.23 7.94 2.55
N ALA A 72 4.94 6.68 2.20
CA ALA A 72 3.59 6.16 2.03
C ALA A 72 3.47 4.66 2.36
N PRO A 73 2.25 4.17 2.68
CA PRO A 73 1.98 2.75 2.87
C PRO A 73 2.36 1.90 1.67
N MET A 74 2.88 0.70 1.94
CA MET A 74 3.17 -0.29 0.91
C MET A 74 1.87 -0.99 0.47
N LEU A 75 1.74 -1.24 -0.83
CA LEU A 75 0.67 -2.07 -1.38
C LEU A 75 1.25 -3.41 -1.81
N SER A 76 0.45 -4.46 -1.79
CA SER A 76 0.79 -5.70 -2.47
C SER A 76 -0.07 -5.88 -3.71
N LEU A 77 0.56 -6.41 -4.76
CA LEU A 77 -0.08 -6.83 -6.00
C LEU A 77 0.15 -8.33 -6.14
N SER A 78 -0.92 -9.11 -6.25
CA SER A 78 -0.81 -10.57 -6.36
C SER A 78 -1.87 -11.15 -7.29
N PRO A 79 -1.58 -12.26 -7.97
CA PRO A 79 -2.60 -12.98 -8.71
C PRO A 79 -3.53 -13.72 -7.75
N ASP A 80 -4.83 -13.66 -8.02
CA ASP A 80 -5.76 -14.65 -7.53
C ASP A 80 -5.71 -15.88 -8.43
N THR A 81 -4.96 -16.89 -7.97
CA THR A 81 -4.75 -18.14 -8.72
C THR A 81 -6.01 -19.00 -8.87
N GLN A 82 -7.08 -18.72 -8.12
CA GLN A 82 -8.34 -19.47 -8.22
C GLN A 82 -9.26 -18.87 -9.30
N ASP A 83 -9.38 -17.54 -9.30
CA ASP A 83 -10.35 -16.83 -10.15
C ASP A 83 -9.73 -16.12 -11.37
N ASN A 84 -8.41 -16.26 -11.56
CA ASN A 84 -7.64 -15.56 -12.61
C ASN A 84 -7.86 -14.04 -12.57
N LYS A 85 -7.79 -13.48 -11.36
CA LYS A 85 -7.97 -12.05 -11.06
C LYS A 85 -6.69 -11.46 -10.47
N TRP A 86 -6.70 -10.16 -10.24
CA TRP A 86 -5.59 -9.41 -9.65
C TRP A 86 -6.03 -8.72 -8.38
N VAL A 87 -5.28 -8.94 -7.31
CA VAL A 87 -5.57 -8.41 -5.98
C VAL A 87 -4.59 -7.29 -5.67
N VAL A 88 -5.13 -6.10 -5.38
CA VAL A 88 -4.41 -4.97 -4.79
C VAL A 88 -4.80 -4.87 -3.33
N LEU A 89 -3.83 -4.96 -2.43
CA LEU A 89 -4.05 -5.01 -1.00
C LEU A 89 -3.20 -3.96 -0.30
N GLY A 90 -3.84 -3.09 0.47
CA GLY A 90 -3.18 -2.12 1.34
C GLY A 90 -3.59 -2.33 2.78
N VAL A 91 -2.73 -2.94 3.60
CA VAL A 91 -3.02 -3.29 5.01
C VAL A 91 -2.01 -2.68 5.95
N ASP A 92 -2.50 -1.97 6.97
CA ASP A 92 -1.73 -1.51 8.12
C ASP A 92 -2.25 -2.08 9.45
N GLY A 93 -3.44 -2.71 9.44
CA GLY A 93 -3.99 -3.37 10.61
C GLY A 93 -3.18 -4.61 11.02
N VAL A 94 -2.76 -4.65 12.28
CA VAL A 94 -2.14 -5.84 12.87
C VAL A 94 -3.24 -6.67 13.56
N GLY A 95 -3.41 -7.93 13.14
CA GLY A 95 -4.41 -8.85 13.71
C GLY A 95 -5.79 -8.81 13.04
N GLY A 96 -5.96 -8.03 11.97
CA GLY A 96 -7.19 -7.92 11.19
C GLY A 96 -7.17 -6.70 10.28
N MET A 97 -8.19 -6.54 9.42
CA MET A 97 -8.35 -5.33 8.60
C MET A 97 -8.81 -4.15 9.46
N SER A 98 -8.12 -3.02 9.32
CA SER A 98 -8.55 -1.73 9.85
C SER A 98 -9.57 -1.05 8.92
N ALA A 99 -10.20 0.03 9.41
CA ALA A 99 -11.13 0.84 8.61
C ALA A 99 -10.45 1.55 7.41
N ALA A 100 -9.13 1.71 7.45
CA ALA A 100 -8.35 2.29 6.35
C ALA A 100 -7.78 1.22 5.41
N ASP A 101 -7.90 -0.07 5.75
CA ASP A 101 -7.42 -1.17 4.92
C ASP A 101 -8.39 -1.47 3.79
N PHE A 102 -7.84 -1.95 2.68
CA PHE A 102 -8.64 -2.29 1.51
C PHE A 102 -8.07 -3.48 0.76
N VAL A 103 -8.98 -4.20 0.11
CA VAL A 103 -8.69 -5.22 -0.89
C VAL A 103 -9.50 -4.85 -2.13
N THR A 104 -8.82 -4.60 -3.24
CA THR A 104 -9.48 -4.43 -4.54
C THR A 104 -9.15 -5.62 -5.41
N ILE A 105 -10.16 -6.16 -6.09
CA ILE A 105 -10.02 -7.30 -6.99
C ILE A 105 -10.40 -6.85 -8.39
N TRP A 106 -9.50 -7.07 -9.33
CA TRP A 106 -9.59 -6.62 -10.71
C TRP A 106 -9.59 -7.80 -11.68
N ASP A 107 -10.33 -7.68 -12.78
CA ASP A 107 -10.35 -8.71 -13.81
C ASP A 107 -9.08 -8.63 -14.68
N THR A 108 -8.48 -7.45 -14.79
CA THR A 108 -7.27 -7.24 -15.56
C THR A 108 -6.12 -6.65 -14.73
N LEU A 109 -4.90 -6.95 -15.17
CA LEU A 109 -3.71 -6.39 -14.54
C LEU A 109 -3.57 -4.89 -14.83
N ASP A 110 -4.03 -4.42 -16.00
CA ASP A 110 -4.05 -2.97 -16.30
C ASP A 110 -4.89 -2.19 -15.29
N GLU A 111 -6.10 -2.69 -14.95
CA GLU A 111 -6.95 -2.05 -13.93
C GLU A 111 -6.28 -2.05 -12.56
N ALA A 112 -5.64 -3.15 -12.16
CA ALA A 112 -4.90 -3.22 -10.90
C ALA A 112 -3.74 -2.23 -10.85
N ILE A 113 -3.02 -2.05 -11.96
CA ILE A 113 -1.93 -1.07 -12.06
C ILE A 113 -2.47 0.36 -11.97
N GLU A 114 -3.58 0.67 -12.61
CA GLU A 114 -4.20 2.00 -12.52
C GLU A 114 -4.73 2.29 -11.10
N ASP A 115 -5.28 1.30 -10.39
CA ASP A 115 -5.69 1.43 -8.99
C ASP A 115 -4.50 1.74 -8.06
N ILE A 116 -3.35 1.08 -8.29
CA ILE A 116 -2.10 1.36 -7.56
C ILE A 116 -1.62 2.78 -7.84
N LYS A 117 -1.66 3.23 -9.10
CA LYS A 117 -1.26 4.59 -9.47
C LYS A 117 -2.20 5.63 -8.88
N ASP A 118 -3.50 5.39 -8.88
CA ASP A 118 -4.48 6.29 -8.27
C ASP A 118 -4.23 6.46 -6.77
N PHE A 119 -3.97 5.36 -6.04
CA PHE A 119 -3.61 5.43 -4.63
C PHE A 119 -2.39 6.36 -4.36
N TYR A 120 -1.32 6.20 -5.14
CA TYR A 120 -0.08 6.95 -4.92
C TYR A 120 -0.04 8.34 -5.55
N PHE A 121 -0.76 8.58 -6.64
CA PHE A 121 -0.62 9.79 -7.46
C PHE A 121 -1.94 10.45 -7.86
N GLY A 122 -3.08 9.78 -7.66
CA GLY A 122 -4.42 10.24 -7.96
C GLY A 122 -5.15 10.73 -6.71
N ASP A 123 -6.37 10.23 -6.48
CA ASP A 123 -7.22 10.70 -5.39
C ASP A 123 -6.59 10.47 -3.99
N PRO A 124 -6.34 11.54 -3.20
CA PRO A 124 -5.71 11.41 -1.89
C PRO A 124 -6.62 10.78 -0.82
N THR A 125 -7.89 10.48 -1.11
CA THR A 125 -8.86 9.98 -0.12
C THR A 125 -8.38 8.73 0.60
N ARG A 126 -7.87 7.72 -0.12
CA ARG A 126 -7.36 6.48 0.49
C ARG A 126 -6.09 6.72 1.31
N MET A 127 -5.17 7.56 0.83
CA MET A 127 -3.98 7.96 1.58
C MET A 127 -4.35 8.71 2.86
N SER A 128 -5.36 9.57 2.78
CA SER A 128 -5.84 10.36 3.93
C SER A 128 -6.49 9.46 4.99
N ALA A 129 -7.26 8.46 4.58
CA ALA A 129 -7.80 7.45 5.49
C ALA A 129 -6.68 6.68 6.22
N LYS A 130 -5.64 6.29 5.48
CA LYS A 130 -4.44 5.64 6.03
C LYS A 130 -3.69 6.53 7.03
N ALA A 131 -3.54 7.82 6.72
CA ALA A 131 -2.94 8.80 7.63
C ALA A 131 -3.76 8.97 8.91
N ALA A 132 -5.08 9.09 8.80
CA ALA A 132 -5.98 9.21 9.94
C ALA A 132 -5.91 7.99 10.86
N TYR A 133 -5.93 6.78 10.28
CA TYR A 133 -5.77 5.54 11.06
C TYR A 133 -4.42 5.48 11.79
N ARG A 134 -3.33 5.96 11.19
CA ARG A 134 -2.01 5.98 11.87
C ARG A 134 -1.95 6.93 13.06
N LEU A 135 -2.67 8.05 13.01
CA LEU A 135 -2.77 8.98 14.15
C LEU A 135 -3.60 8.40 15.30
N ASP A 136 -4.62 7.60 14.97
CA ASP A 136 -5.50 6.95 15.94
C ASP A 136 -5.83 5.50 15.56
N PRO A 137 -4.90 4.57 15.76
CA PRO A 137 -5.05 3.18 15.32
C PRO A 137 -6.11 2.40 16.10
N ARG A 138 -6.65 2.97 17.18
CA ARG A 138 -7.69 2.34 18.01
C ARG A 138 -9.06 3.01 17.88
N GLY A 139 -9.17 4.06 17.06
CA GLY A 139 -10.38 4.87 16.96
C GLY A 139 -10.78 5.51 18.29
N GLU A 140 -9.83 5.73 19.21
CA GLU A 140 -10.10 6.33 20.52
C GLU A 140 -10.59 7.77 20.39
N THR A 141 -10.16 8.50 19.35
CA THR A 141 -10.56 9.86 19.01
C THR A 141 -11.96 9.89 18.42
N GLU A 142 -12.28 9.01 17.46
CA GLU A 142 -13.62 8.90 16.87
C GLU A 142 -14.65 8.42 17.91
N LYS A 143 -14.25 7.50 18.80
CA LYS A 143 -15.04 7.08 19.95
C LYS A 143 -15.24 8.22 20.95
N ALA A 144 -14.19 8.98 21.26
CA ALA A 144 -14.28 10.12 22.18
C ALA A 144 -15.12 11.28 21.61
N GLU A 145 -15.07 11.55 20.30
CA GLU A 145 -15.95 12.51 19.61
C GLU A 145 -17.41 12.06 19.68
N ARG A 146 -17.69 10.80 19.36
CA ARG A 146 -19.04 10.22 19.46
C ARG A 146 -19.59 10.25 20.89
N GLU A 147 -18.70 10.13 21.88
CA GLU A 147 -19.04 10.18 23.31
C GLU A 147 -19.00 11.61 23.90
N GLY A 148 -18.67 12.64 23.12
CA GLY A 148 -18.61 14.04 23.58
C GLY A 148 -17.48 14.32 24.59
N ARG A 149 -16.41 13.54 24.56
CA ARG A 149 -15.31 13.53 25.56
C ARG A 149 -14.00 14.16 25.06
N MET A 150 -13.96 14.71 23.86
CA MET A 150 -12.71 15.26 23.32
C MET A 150 -12.25 16.53 24.06
N PRO A 151 -10.96 16.64 24.43
CA PRO A 151 -10.36 17.92 24.75
C PRO A 151 -10.34 18.79 23.49
N LYS A 152 -10.66 20.08 23.61
CA LYS A 152 -10.60 21.04 22.49
C LYS A 152 -9.15 21.14 22.00
N TRP A 153 -8.89 20.67 20.78
CA TRP A 153 -7.58 20.83 20.14
C TRP A 153 -7.38 22.28 19.64
N PRO A 154 -6.18 22.86 19.78
CA PRO A 154 -5.92 24.29 19.56
C PRO A 154 -6.03 24.77 18.10
N TRP A 155 -6.27 23.88 17.13
CA TRP A 155 -6.46 24.21 15.71
C TRP A 155 -7.91 24.14 15.21
N THR A 156 -8.86 23.76 16.07
CA THR A 156 -10.29 23.92 15.75
C THR A 156 -10.67 25.38 16.00
N LYS A 157 -10.84 26.18 14.94
CA LYS A 157 -11.39 27.54 15.05
C LYS A 157 -12.90 27.46 15.33
N GLU A 158 -13.34 28.34 16.23
CA GLU A 158 -14.74 28.52 16.65
C GLU A 158 -15.70 28.86 15.51
#